data_AF-A0A183C796-F1
#
_entry.id   AF-A0A183C796-F1
#
_cell.length_a   1.000
_cell.length_b   1.000
_cell.length_c   1.000
_cell.angle_alpha   90.00
_cell.angle_beta   90.00
_cell.angle_gamma   90.00
#
_symmetry.space_group_name_H-M   'P 1'
#
loop_
_entity.id
_entity.type
_entity.pdbx_description
1 polymer ?
#
loop_
_entity_poly.entity_id
_entity_poly.type
_entity_poly.pdbx_seq_one_letter_code
_entity_poly.pdbx_strand_id
1 'polypeptide(L)'
;MWALQKKCYKDGTRDGWMAENCRKSCAFCKPTLDELQEIFPSLSKEVIRSVLEAKRGNRELAVSTLIEMAKPEPEPELDELQEIFPSLSKEVIREVLEAKRGNRELAVGALIEMSKPKPEPELDELQEIFPSLSKEVIRSVLEANRGNRNLAVNVLIKMTN
;
A
#
# COMPACT_ATOMS: atom_id res chain seq x y z
N MET A 1 20.16 42.24 -11.42
CA MET A 1 20.09 41.23 -10.35
C MET A 1 21.42 40.49 -10.24
N TRP A 2 22.16 40.68 -9.14
CA TRP A 2 23.48 40.07 -8.92
C TRP A 2 23.46 38.53 -8.77
N ALA A 3 22.29 37.95 -8.48
CA ALA A 3 22.09 36.50 -8.38
C ALA A 3 22.27 35.74 -9.71
N LEU A 4 22.12 36.40 -10.87
CA LEU A 4 22.34 35.78 -12.18
C LEU A 4 23.82 35.50 -12.50
N GLN A 5 24.74 36.07 -11.71
CA GLN A 5 26.18 36.03 -12.00
C GLN A 5 26.96 34.94 -11.23
N LYS A 6 26.30 34.06 -10.47
CA LYS A 6 26.93 32.95 -9.69
C LYS A 6 28.02 33.40 -8.70
N LYS A 7 28.04 34.68 -8.27
CA LYS A 7 29.05 35.23 -7.35
C LYS A 7 28.56 35.17 -5.91
N CYS A 8 28.76 34.03 -5.25
CA CYS A 8 28.61 33.88 -3.80
C CYS A 8 30.01 33.73 -3.14
N TYR A 9 30.76 34.84 -2.99
CA TYR A 9 31.94 35.08 -2.11
C TYR A 9 33.32 34.48 -2.53
N LYS A 10 34.53 35.00 -2.18
CA LYS A 10 35.04 36.20 -1.45
C LYS A 10 36.54 36.45 -1.79
N ASP A 11 36.96 37.72 -1.89
CA ASP A 11 38.32 38.26 -1.63
C ASP A 11 38.23 39.74 -1.15
N GLY A 12 37.41 39.97 -0.12
CA GLY A 12 37.51 41.15 0.76
C GLY A 12 36.81 42.44 0.31
N THR A 13 35.48 42.50 0.20
CA THR A 13 34.55 43.01 1.25
C THR A 13 33.26 43.45 0.53
N ARG A 14 32.06 43.63 1.10
CA ARG A 14 31.31 43.20 2.30
C ARG A 14 29.97 42.72 1.68
N ASP A 15 29.29 41.68 2.13
CA ASP A 15 28.92 41.41 3.51
C ASP A 15 28.84 39.91 3.76
N GLY A 16 29.27 39.45 4.94
CA GLY A 16 28.98 38.09 5.40
C GLY A 16 27.48 37.75 5.32
N TRP A 17 26.62 38.77 5.31
CA TRP A 17 25.19 38.63 5.11
C TRP A 17 24.84 37.89 3.82
N MET A 18 25.27 38.28 2.61
CA MET A 18 24.90 37.45 1.44
C MET A 18 25.69 36.14 1.36
N ALA A 19 26.72 35.88 2.17
CA ALA A 19 27.39 34.57 2.15
C ALA A 19 26.49 33.54 2.84
N GLU A 20 25.92 33.94 3.97
CA GLU A 20 24.91 33.19 4.72
C GLU A 20 23.54 33.23 4.04
N ASN A 21 23.19 34.33 3.38
CA ASN A 21 21.87 34.54 2.78
C ASN A 21 21.87 34.29 1.27
N CYS A 22 23.00 33.98 0.61
CA CYS A 22 23.03 33.68 -0.83
C CYS A 22 22.09 32.53 -1.15
N ARG A 23 22.12 31.47 -0.34
CA ARG A 23 21.22 30.32 -0.49
C ARG A 23 19.76 30.69 -0.32
N LYS A 24 19.46 31.64 0.58
CA LYS A 24 18.10 32.12 0.85
C LYS A 24 17.60 33.07 -0.23
N SER A 25 18.48 33.87 -0.83
CA SER A 25 18.17 34.87 -1.86
C SER A 25 18.27 34.33 -3.29
N CYS A 26 19.00 33.24 -3.51
CA CYS A 26 19.18 32.64 -4.83
C CYS A 26 18.15 31.54 -5.02
N ALA A 27 17.10 31.82 -5.81
CA ALA A 27 16.12 30.83 -6.27
C ALA A 27 16.75 29.68 -7.13
N PHE A 28 18.09 29.65 -7.28
CA PHE A 28 18.86 28.70 -8.07
C PHE A 28 19.80 27.81 -7.23
N CYS A 29 19.70 27.79 -5.91
CA CYS A 29 20.49 26.84 -5.12
C CYS A 29 19.94 25.42 -5.30
N LYS A 30 20.79 24.53 -5.84
CA LYS A 30 20.54 23.09 -5.93
C LYS A 30 20.01 22.60 -4.57
N PRO A 31 18.91 21.82 -4.52
CA PRO A 31 18.44 21.23 -3.28
C PRO A 31 19.59 20.43 -2.67
N THR A 32 19.80 20.57 -1.36
CA THR A 32 20.70 19.63 -0.70
C THR A 32 19.97 18.31 -0.49
N LEU A 33 20.71 17.22 -0.59
CA LEU A 33 20.18 15.88 -0.41
C LEU A 33 19.48 15.74 0.94
N ASP A 34 20.01 16.40 1.97
CA ASP A 34 19.49 16.35 3.33
C ASP A 34 18.16 17.10 3.49
N GLU A 35 17.97 18.25 2.83
CA GLU A 35 16.68 18.98 2.84
C GLU A 35 15.54 18.13 2.25
N LEU A 36 15.79 17.41 1.16
CA LEU A 36 14.77 16.53 0.57
C LEU A 36 14.55 15.27 1.39
N GLN A 37 15.57 14.78 2.10
CA GLN A 37 15.45 13.62 2.99
C GLN A 37 14.55 13.93 4.20
N GLU A 38 14.59 15.16 4.72
CA GLU A 38 13.69 15.60 5.80
C GLU A 38 12.22 15.68 5.32
N ILE A 39 11.99 16.08 4.07
CA ILE A 39 10.65 16.19 3.47
C ILE A 39 10.08 14.81 3.11
N PHE A 40 10.94 13.89 2.65
CA PHE A 40 10.57 12.55 2.23
C PHE A 40 11.30 11.48 3.07
N PRO A 41 10.99 11.36 4.38
CA PRO A 41 11.70 10.45 5.28
C PRO A 41 11.53 8.97 4.92
N SER A 42 10.47 8.64 4.16
CA SER A 42 10.22 7.30 3.62
C SER A 42 11.09 6.94 2.42
N LEU A 43 11.66 7.92 1.71
CA LEU A 43 12.51 7.70 0.55
C LEU A 43 13.98 7.64 1.00
N SER A 44 14.76 6.72 0.43
CA SER A 44 16.18 6.63 0.80
C SER A 44 17.00 7.78 0.19
N LYS A 45 18.12 8.12 0.85
CA LYS A 45 19.07 9.12 0.34
C LYS A 45 19.57 8.80 -1.08
N GLU A 46 19.62 7.52 -1.45
CA GLU A 46 20.02 7.10 -2.78
C GLU A 46 18.95 7.40 -3.84
N VAL A 47 17.68 7.14 -3.53
CA VAL A 47 16.54 7.47 -4.41
C VAL A 47 16.48 8.98 -4.64
N ILE A 48 16.58 9.76 -3.57
CA ILE A 48 16.55 11.22 -3.65
C ILE A 48 17.74 11.75 -4.48
N ARG A 49 18.94 11.18 -4.29
CA ARG A 49 20.12 11.52 -5.09
C ARG A 49 19.92 11.22 -6.57
N SER A 50 19.43 10.03 -6.89
CA SER A 50 19.16 9.60 -8.26
C SER A 50 18.16 10.53 -8.97
N VAL A 51 17.07 10.91 -8.28
CA VAL A 51 16.09 11.87 -8.83
C VAL A 51 16.71 13.25 -9.06
N LEU A 52 17.52 13.74 -8.12
CA LEU A 52 18.22 15.03 -8.27
C LEU A 52 19.17 15.03 -9.48
N GLU A 53 19.94 13.96 -9.66
CA GLU A 53 20.85 13.79 -10.79
C GLU A 53 20.09 13.69 -12.12
N ALA A 54 19.03 12.87 -12.17
CA ALA A 54 18.18 12.69 -13.33
C ALA A 54 17.49 14.00 -13.76
N LYS A 55 17.09 14.84 -12.81
CA LYS A 55 16.47 16.15 -13.08
C LYS A 55 17.49 17.28 -13.24
N ARG A 56 18.80 16.96 -13.37
CA ARG A 56 19.89 17.93 -13.55
C ARG A 56 19.92 19.03 -12.47
N GLY A 57 19.49 18.69 -11.26
CA GLY A 57 19.36 19.63 -10.14
C GLY A 57 18.17 20.59 -10.22
N ASN A 58 17.20 20.39 -11.12
CA ASN A 58 15.95 21.15 -11.12
C ASN A 58 15.08 20.73 -9.93
N ARG A 59 14.90 21.66 -8.98
CA ARG A 59 14.17 21.44 -7.72
C ARG A 59 12.70 21.09 -7.95
N GLU A 60 11.99 21.87 -8.76
CA GLU A 60 10.54 21.70 -8.92
C GLU A 60 10.23 20.33 -9.56
N LEU A 61 11.00 19.96 -10.57
CA LEU A 61 10.88 18.65 -11.21
C LEU A 61 11.27 17.51 -10.27
N ALA A 62 12.33 17.67 -9.46
CA ALA A 62 12.75 16.67 -8.50
C ALA A 62 11.71 16.49 -7.40
N VAL A 63 11.20 17.57 -6.81
CA VAL A 63 10.15 17.53 -5.78
C VAL A 63 8.87 16.94 -6.34
N SER A 64 8.42 17.36 -7.53
CA SER A 64 7.22 16.78 -8.16
C SER A 64 7.39 15.27 -8.38
N THR A 65 8.56 14.82 -8.83
CA THR A 65 8.85 13.39 -9.01
C THR A 65 8.86 12.65 -7.66
N LEU A 66 9.50 13.21 -6.64
CA LEU A 66 9.55 12.61 -5.30
C LEU A 66 8.16 12.57 -4.65
N ILE A 67 7.30 13.57 -4.88
CA ILE A 67 5.90 13.54 -4.46
C ILE A 67 5.18 12.38 -5.14
N GLU A 68 5.33 12.18 -6.45
CA GLU A 68 4.72 11.02 -7.13
C GLU A 68 5.25 9.69 -6.59
N MET A 69 6.53 9.61 -6.23
CA MET A 69 7.12 8.39 -5.65
C MET A 69 6.76 8.18 -4.17
N ALA A 70 6.46 9.25 -3.45
CA ALA A 70 6.07 9.23 -2.04
C ALA A 70 4.55 9.21 -1.84
N LYS A 71 3.76 9.37 -2.93
CA LYS A 71 2.33 9.12 -2.88
C LYS A 71 2.14 7.69 -2.39
N PRO A 72 1.42 7.47 -1.29
CA PRO A 72 0.91 6.13 -1.03
C PRO A 72 0.14 5.69 -2.27
N GLU A 73 0.28 4.42 -2.65
CA GLU A 73 -0.56 3.88 -3.72
C GLU A 73 -2.02 4.25 -3.43
N PRO A 74 -2.78 4.69 -4.44
CA PRO A 74 -4.05 5.37 -4.22
C PRO A 74 -4.97 4.47 -3.38
N GLU A 75 -5.45 4.98 -2.24
CA GLU A 75 -6.60 4.43 -1.51
C GLU A 75 -7.90 4.97 -2.13
N PRO A 76 -8.38 4.38 -3.24
CA PRO A 76 -9.81 4.29 -3.49
C PRO A 76 -10.30 2.92 -3.99
N GLU A 77 -9.53 1.84 -3.85
CA GLU A 77 -10.01 0.50 -4.27
C GLU A 77 -10.75 -0.26 -3.16
N LEU A 78 -10.42 -0.02 -1.88
CA LEU A 78 -10.93 -0.85 -0.78
C LEU A 78 -12.45 -0.70 -0.58
N ASP A 79 -12.97 0.52 -0.65
CA ASP A 79 -14.40 0.78 -0.46
C ASP A 79 -15.21 0.23 -1.65
N GLU A 80 -14.74 0.45 -2.88
CA GLU A 80 -15.34 -0.12 -4.10
C GLU A 80 -15.33 -1.65 -4.07
N LEU A 81 -14.20 -2.26 -3.69
CA LEU A 81 -14.09 -3.71 -3.59
C LEU A 81 -14.94 -4.26 -2.44
N GLN A 82 -15.11 -3.52 -1.35
CA GLN A 82 -16.01 -3.93 -0.26
C GLN A 82 -17.47 -3.88 -0.70
N GLU A 83 -17.88 -2.91 -1.52
CA GLU A 83 -19.22 -2.88 -2.11
C GLU A 83 -19.46 -4.08 -3.04
N ILE A 84 -18.45 -4.51 -3.79
CA ILE A 84 -18.52 -5.69 -4.68
C ILE A 84 -18.51 -7.01 -3.87
N PHE A 85 -17.75 -7.05 -2.78
CA PHE A 85 -17.59 -8.23 -1.92
C PHE A 85 -18.05 -7.94 -0.48
N PRO A 86 -19.36 -7.73 -0.25
CA PRO A 86 -19.88 -7.34 1.07
C PRO A 86 -19.72 -8.42 2.15
N SER A 87 -19.45 -9.67 1.75
CA SER A 87 -19.13 -10.76 2.66
C SER A 87 -17.68 -10.76 3.15
N LEU A 88 -16.79 -9.94 2.56
CA LEU A 88 -15.39 -9.83 2.93
C LEU A 88 -15.14 -8.53 3.71
N SER A 89 -14.33 -8.60 4.77
CA SER A 89 -13.95 -7.40 5.53
C SER A 89 -12.91 -6.57 4.79
N LYS A 90 -12.82 -5.28 5.09
CA LYS A 90 -11.79 -4.40 4.51
C LYS A 90 -10.38 -4.92 4.78
N GLU A 91 -10.13 -5.51 5.96
CA GLU A 91 -8.84 -6.12 6.28
C GLU A 91 -8.49 -7.26 5.33
N VAL A 92 -9.44 -8.15 5.00
CA VAL A 92 -9.20 -9.27 4.08
C VAL A 92 -8.91 -8.76 2.67
N ILE A 93 -9.67 -7.77 2.21
CA ILE A 93 -9.46 -7.16 0.90
C ILE A 93 -8.06 -6.52 0.83
N ARG A 94 -7.65 -5.83 1.91
CA ARG A 94 -6.31 -5.24 2.02
C ARG A 94 -5.20 -6.28 2.00
N GLU A 95 -5.33 -7.36 2.79
CA GLU A 95 -4.35 -8.45 2.82
C GLU A 95 -4.17 -9.09 1.44
N VAL A 96 -5.26 -9.26 0.68
CA VAL A 96 -5.20 -9.80 -0.67
C VAL A 96 -4.50 -8.83 -1.63
N LEU A 97 -4.80 -7.53 -1.57
CA LEU A 97 -4.13 -6.52 -2.39
C LEU A 97 -2.63 -6.46 -2.09
N GLU A 98 -2.23 -6.47 -0.82
CA GLU A 98 -0.83 -6.51 -0.39
C GLU A 98 -0.14 -7.80 -0.87
N ALA A 99 -0.79 -8.96 -0.71
CA ALA A 99 -0.25 -10.25 -1.16
C ALA A 99 -0.06 -10.32 -2.68
N LYS A 100 -0.87 -9.59 -3.45
CA LYS A 100 -0.75 -9.47 -4.91
C LYS A 100 0.10 -8.29 -5.36
N ARG A 101 0.81 -7.62 -4.42
CA ARG A 101 1.68 -6.47 -4.69
C ARG A 101 0.97 -5.35 -5.46
N GLY A 102 -0.28 -5.05 -5.08
CA GLY A 102 -1.09 -4.03 -5.76
C GLY A 102 -1.62 -4.45 -7.15
N ASN A 103 -1.43 -5.70 -7.60
CA ASN A 103 -2.03 -6.16 -8.84
C ASN A 103 -3.53 -6.42 -8.66
N ARG A 104 -4.35 -5.43 -9.07
CA ARG A 104 -5.81 -5.45 -8.97
C ARG A 104 -6.46 -6.65 -9.65
N GLU A 105 -6.03 -7.03 -10.87
CA GLU A 105 -6.63 -8.16 -11.60
C GLU A 105 -6.45 -9.48 -10.84
N LEU A 106 -5.24 -9.73 -10.32
CA LEU A 106 -4.96 -10.91 -9.51
C LEU A 106 -5.66 -10.86 -8.15
N ALA A 107 -5.80 -9.68 -7.56
CA ALA A 107 -6.50 -9.49 -6.29
C ALA A 107 -8.00 -9.76 -6.45
N VAL A 108 -8.65 -9.17 -7.46
CA VAL A 108 -10.06 -9.40 -7.77
C VAL A 108 -10.33 -10.87 -8.07
N GLY A 109 -9.47 -11.55 -8.84
CA GLY A 109 -9.60 -12.99 -9.09
C GLY A 109 -9.55 -13.81 -7.80
N ALA A 110 -8.65 -13.48 -6.87
CA ALA A 110 -8.59 -14.14 -5.57
C ALA A 110 -9.82 -13.85 -4.69
N LEU A 111 -10.29 -12.60 -4.67
CA LEU A 111 -11.49 -12.20 -3.93
C LEU A 111 -12.75 -12.89 -4.47
N ILE A 112 -12.85 -13.09 -5.79
CA ILE A 112 -13.92 -13.89 -6.41
C ILE A 112 -13.88 -15.33 -5.89
N GLU A 113 -12.71 -15.98 -5.88
CA GLU A 113 -12.61 -17.34 -5.33
C GLU A 113 -12.97 -17.41 -3.84
N MET A 114 -12.62 -16.39 -3.06
CA MET A 114 -12.95 -16.31 -1.63
C MET A 114 -14.43 -16.02 -1.36
N SER A 115 -15.12 -15.36 -2.29
CA SER A 115 -16.54 -15.01 -2.18
C SER A 115 -17.46 -16.06 -2.79
N LYS A 116 -16.93 -17.06 -3.51
CA LYS A 116 -17.74 -18.19 -3.98
C LYS A 116 -18.30 -18.96 -2.78
N PRO A 117 -19.62 -19.16 -2.71
CA PRO A 117 -20.19 -20.11 -1.77
C PRO A 117 -19.61 -21.49 -2.09
N LYS A 118 -19.17 -22.22 -1.05
CA LYS A 118 -18.74 -23.61 -1.23
C LYS A 118 -19.84 -24.42 -1.91
N PRO A 119 -19.47 -25.38 -2.77
CA PRO A 119 -20.44 -26.15 -3.53
C PRO A 119 -21.49 -26.75 -2.58
N GLU A 120 -22.76 -26.39 -2.78
CA GLU A 120 -23.94 -26.99 -2.14
C GLU A 120 -23.91 -28.54 -2.06
N PRO A 121 -23.35 -29.28 -3.05
CA PRO A 121 -23.18 -30.74 -2.95
C PRO A 121 -22.51 -31.21 -1.66
N GLU A 122 -21.52 -30.47 -1.14
CA GLU A 122 -20.81 -30.87 0.08
C GLU A 122 -21.68 -30.71 1.34
N LEU A 123 -22.59 -29.73 1.36
CA LEU A 123 -23.48 -29.50 2.49
C LEU A 123 -24.56 -30.57 2.56
N ASP A 124 -25.05 -31.03 1.41
CA ASP A 124 -26.05 -32.09 1.33
C ASP A 124 -25.46 -33.42 1.82
N GLU A 125 -24.27 -33.80 1.34
CA GLU A 125 -23.56 -34.99 1.83
C GLU A 125 -23.32 -34.96 3.34
N LEU A 126 -22.87 -33.82 3.87
CA LEU A 126 -22.61 -33.69 5.30
C LEU A 126 -23.91 -33.70 6.10
N GLN A 127 -25.02 -33.19 5.56
CA GLN A 127 -26.31 -33.26 6.22
C GLN A 127 -26.84 -34.71 6.26
N GLU A 128 -26.59 -35.51 5.22
CA GLU A 128 -26.93 -36.94 5.25
C GLU A 128 -26.15 -37.70 6.33
N ILE A 129 -24.87 -37.34 6.56
CA ILE A 129 -24.03 -37.95 7.61
C ILE A 129 -24.44 -37.46 9.01
N PHE A 130 -24.83 -36.20 9.14
CA PHE A 130 -25.22 -35.57 10.41
C PHE A 130 -26.68 -35.07 10.38
N PRO A 131 -27.68 -35.97 10.32
CA PRO A 131 -29.08 -35.60 10.10
C PRO A 131 -29.71 -34.81 11.25
N SER A 132 -29.09 -34.82 12.44
CA SER A 132 -29.50 -34.02 13.60
C SER A 132 -29.04 -32.57 13.53
N LEU A 133 -28.11 -32.23 12.63
CA LEU A 133 -27.58 -30.88 12.46
C LEU A 133 -28.24 -30.20 11.24
N SER A 134 -28.55 -28.91 11.38
CA SER A 134 -29.05 -28.13 10.25
C SER A 134 -27.92 -27.80 9.26
N LYS A 135 -28.27 -27.62 7.97
CA LYS A 135 -27.30 -27.18 6.94
C LYS A 135 -26.55 -25.91 7.35
N GLU A 136 -27.20 -25.03 8.11
CA GLU A 136 -26.61 -23.77 8.58
C GLU A 136 -25.50 -24.00 9.63
N VAL A 137 -25.69 -24.94 10.55
CA VAL A 137 -24.65 -25.33 11.52
C VAL A 137 -23.47 -25.98 10.80
N ILE A 138 -23.74 -26.89 9.86
CA ILE A 138 -22.71 -27.56 9.06
C ILE A 138 -21.89 -26.53 8.26
N ARG A 139 -22.57 -25.56 7.63
CA ARG A 139 -21.94 -24.45 6.91
C ARG A 139 -21.05 -23.61 7.82
N SER A 140 -21.56 -23.24 9.00
CA SER A 140 -20.82 -22.43 9.97
C SER A 140 -19.54 -23.13 10.45
N VAL A 141 -19.60 -24.45 10.69
CA VAL A 141 -18.43 -25.23 11.09
C VAL A 141 -17.42 -25.33 9.95
N LEU A 142 -17.86 -25.50 8.71
CA LEU A 142 -16.97 -25.46 7.55
C LEU A 142 -16.29 -24.10 7.39
N GLU A 143 -17.02 -23.00 7.58
CA GLU A 143 -16.47 -21.64 7.54
C GLU A 143 -15.46 -21.39 8.65
N ALA A 144 -15.78 -21.76 9.90
CA ALA A 144 -14.87 -21.66 11.03
C ALA A 144 -13.56 -22.44 10.82
N ASN A 145 -13.60 -23.52 10.03
CA ASN A 145 -12.45 -24.33 9.67
C ASN A 145 -11.84 -23.94 8.30
N ARG A 146 -12.15 -22.75 7.77
CA ARG A 146 -11.65 -22.24 6.47
C ARG A 146 -11.89 -23.19 5.30
N GLY A 147 -12.94 -24.00 5.39
CA GLY A 147 -13.27 -25.02 4.40
C GLY A 147 -12.51 -26.32 4.48
N ASN A 148 -11.71 -26.53 5.51
CA ASN A 148 -11.06 -27.81 5.70
C ASN A 148 -12.09 -28.85 6.17
N ARG A 149 -12.57 -29.67 5.22
CA ARG A 149 -13.58 -30.70 5.47
C ARG A 149 -13.18 -31.67 6.58
N ASN A 150 -11.93 -32.10 6.63
CA ASN A 150 -11.47 -33.06 7.65
C ASN A 150 -11.55 -32.48 9.06
N LEU A 151 -11.15 -31.21 9.22
CA LEU A 151 -11.28 -30.51 10.50
C LEU A 151 -12.74 -30.27 10.87
N ALA A 152 -13.55 -29.85 9.89
CA ALA A 152 -14.98 -29.63 10.09
C ALA A 152 -15.71 -30.90 10.51
N VAL A 153 -15.48 -32.03 9.83
CA VAL A 153 -16.05 -33.34 10.17
C VAL A 153 -15.65 -33.75 11.60
N ASN A 154 -14.39 -33.58 11.98
CA ASN A 154 -13.96 -33.89 13.35
C ASN A 154 -14.68 -33.05 14.41
N VAL A 155 -15.01 -31.79 14.10
CA VAL A 155 -15.80 -30.93 15.00
C VAL A 155 -17.25 -31.37 15.03
N LEU A 156 -17.86 -31.65 13.86
CA LEU A 156 -19.26 -32.11 13.77
C LEU A 156 -19.48 -33.41 14.54
N ILE A 157 -18.55 -34.37 14.45
CA ILE A 157 -18.58 -35.62 15.23
C ILE A 157 -18.63 -35.35 16.73
N LYS A 158 -17.88 -34.35 17.22
CA LYS A 158 -17.88 -33.96 18.64
C LYS A 158 -19.14 -33.24 19.09
N MET A 159 -19.92 -32.69 18.15
CA MET A 159 -21.20 -32.04 18.45
C MET A 159 -22.36 -33.04 18.51
N THR A 160 -22.22 -34.18 17.83
CA THR A 160 -23.26 -35.21 17.74
C THR A 160 -23.05 -36.42 18.66
N ASN A 161 -21.85 -36.57 19.23
CA ASN A 161 -21.53 -37.55 20.28
C ASN A 161 -21.40 -36.86 21.64
#